data_AF-A0A2A4R0T4-F1
#
_entry.id   AF-A0A2A4R0T4-F1
#
_cell.length_a   1.000
_cell.length_b   1.000
_cell.length_c   1.000
_cell.angle_alpha   90.00
_cell.angle_beta   90.00
_cell.angle_gamma   90.00
#
_symmetry.space_group_name_H-M   'P 1'
#
loop_
_entity.id
_entity.type
_entity.pdbx_description
1 polymer ?
#
loop_
_entity_poly.entity_id
_entity_poly.type
_entity_poly.pdbx_seq_one_letter_code
_entity_poly.pdbx_strand_id
1 'polypeptide(L)' 'MRYRSEIDGLRALSVIGVIVVHVDVSFGGTKLLPNGYYIGIDVFFVISGYLITRLIQKDVATEHFSLASLYRRRVR' A
#
# COMPACT_ATOMS: atom_id res chain seq x y z
N MET A 1 -14.18 9.62 -8.20
CA MET A 1 -14.24 8.59 -7.15
C MET A 1 -14.28 9.33 -5.84
N ARG A 2 -15.04 8.86 -4.86
CA ARG A 2 -14.96 9.44 -3.52
C ARG A 2 -13.63 9.01 -2.91
N TYR A 3 -12.81 9.99 -2.54
CA TYR A 3 -11.58 9.74 -1.79
C TYR A 3 -11.92 9.04 -0.47
N ARG A 4 -11.16 7.98 -0.13
CA ARG A 4 -11.33 7.18 1.09
C ARG A 4 -10.07 7.26 1.93
N SER A 5 -10.02 8.27 2.80
CA SER A 5 -8.88 8.53 3.68
C SER A 5 -8.59 7.35 4.61
N GLU A 6 -9.60 6.56 4.98
CA GLU A 6 -9.45 5.37 5.79
C GLU A 6 -8.58 4.28 5.13
N ILE A 7 -8.62 4.17 3.79
CA ILE A 7 -7.80 3.20 3.06
C ILE A 7 -6.34 3.65 3.03
N ASP A 8 -6.10 4.94 2.79
CA ASP A 8 -4.75 5.50 2.82
C ASP A 8 -4.16 5.46 4.23
N GLY A 9 -4.97 5.67 5.27
CA GLY A 9 -4.57 5.48 6.67
C GLY A 9 -4.10 4.05 6.94
N LEU A 10 -4.82 3.05 6.43
CA LEU A 10 -4.43 1.64 6.60
C LEU A 10 -3.12 1.32 5.85
N ARG A 11 -2.89 1.92 4.68
CA ARG A 11 -1.61 1.83 3.96
C ARG A 11 -0.47 2.47 4.76
N ALA A 12 -0.71 3.65 5.35
CA ALA A 12 0.29 4.33 6.19
C ALA A 12 0.67 3.49 7.41
N LEU A 13 -0.32 2.90 8.10
CA LEU A 13 -0.06 1.95 9.21
C LEU A 13 0.76 0.74 8.76
N SER A 14 0.46 0.21 7.58
CA SER A 14 1.21 -0.92 7.01
C SER A 14 2.68 -0.54 6.77
N VAL A 15 2.94 0.63 6.19
CA VAL A 15 4.31 1.16 5.96
C VAL A 15 5.05 1.40 7.28
N ILE A 16 4.38 1.92 8.31
CA ILE A 16 4.98 2.07 9.64
C ILE A 16 5.45 0.71 10.16
N GLY A 17 4.61 -0.32 10.05
CA GLY A 17 5.01 -1.70 10.40
C GLY A 17 6.23 -2.18 9.63
N VAL A 18 6.31 -1.89 8.33
CA VAL A 18 7.48 -2.23 7.49
C VAL A 18 8.74 -1.51 7.98
N ILE A 19 8.65 -0.21 8.28
CA ILE A 19 9.80 0.57 8.76
C ILE A 19 10.30 0.02 10.09
N VAL A 20 9.41 -0.26 11.05
CA VAL A 20 9.79 -0.81 12.37
C VAL A 20 10.59 -2.10 12.24
N VAL A 21 10.25 -2.96 11.28
CA VAL A 21 10.97 -4.21 11.02
C VAL A 21 12.32 -3.98 10.33
N HIS A 22 12.46 -2.94 9.50
CA HIS A 22 13.70 -2.70 8.76
C HIS A 22 14.76 -1.97 9.58
N VAL A 23 14.37 -1.06 10.47
CA VAL A 23 15.33 -0.19 11.19
C VAL A 23 15.83 -0.81 12.51
N ASP A 24 15.66 -2.13 12.67
CA ASP A 24 16.06 -2.90 13.85
C ASP A 24 15.67 -2.22 15.18
N VAL A 25 14.39 -1.82 15.28
CA VAL A 25 13.91 -1.09 16.46
C VAL A 25 13.97 -2.01 17.68
N SER A 26 14.95 -1.75 18.53
CA SER A 26 15.14 -2.41 19.81
C SER A 26 14.68 -1.47 20.93
N PHE A 27 13.78 -1.95 21.79
CA PHE A 27 13.30 -1.22 22.97
C PHE A 27 13.77 -1.96 24.22
N GLY A 28 14.52 -1.29 25.09
CA GLY A 28 15.01 -1.88 26.35
C GLY A 28 15.95 -3.09 26.21
N GLY A 29 16.66 -3.22 25.08
CA GLY A 29 17.54 -4.38 24.81
C GLY A 29 16.82 -5.58 24.17
N THR A 30 15.51 -5.48 23.96
CA THR A 30 14.71 -6.49 23.25
C THR A 30 14.27 -5.99 21.88
N LYS A 31 14.45 -6.81 20.84
CA LYS A 31 13.86 -6.59 19.52
C LYS A 31 12.34 -6.55 19.66
N LEU A 32 11.70 -5.48 19.18
CA LEU A 32 10.24 -5.34 19.23
C LEU A 32 9.51 -6.41 18.41
N LEU A 33 10.13 -6.88 17.33
CA LEU A 33 9.55 -7.86 16.41
C LEU A 33 10.57 -8.95 16.07
N PRO A 34 10.11 -10.21 15.91
CA PRO A 34 10.95 -11.27 15.38
C PRO A 34 11.49 -10.92 13.98
N ASN A 35 12.70 -11.38 13.67
CA ASN A 35 13.22 -11.33 12.31
C ASN A 35 12.24 -12.06 11.37
N GLY A 36 11.85 -11.43 10.26
CA GLY A 36 10.94 -12.03 9.28
C GLY A 36 9.46 -11.65 9.40
N TYR A 37 9.12 -10.65 10.22
CA TYR A 37 7.75 -10.11 10.25
C TYR A 37 7.45 -9.26 9.00
N TYR A 38 6.73 -9.82 8.02
CA TYR A 38 6.45 -9.16 6.74
C TYR A 38 4.98 -8.75 6.53
N ILE A 39 4.13 -8.87 7.55
CA ILE A 39 2.68 -8.62 7.39
C ILE A 39 2.36 -7.20 6.89
N GLY A 40 3.16 -6.20 7.27
CA GLY A 40 3.00 -4.83 6.79
C GLY A 40 3.22 -4.73 5.29
N ILE A 41 4.12 -5.54 4.73
CA ILE A 41 4.38 -5.63 3.29
C ILE A 41 3.16 -6.25 2.60
N ASP A 42 2.67 -7.38 3.11
CA ASP A 42 1.54 -8.11 2.55
C ASP A 42 0.27 -7.25 2.52
N VAL A 43 -0.06 -6.63 3.66
CA VAL A 43 -1.23 -5.76 3.79
C VAL A 43 -1.12 -4.54 2.87
N PHE A 44 0.07 -3.91 2.79
CA PHE A 44 0.29 -2.78 1.90
C PHE A 44 0.06 -3.14 0.42
N PHE A 45 0.58 -4.29 -0.03
CA PHE A 45 0.42 -4.74 -1.41
C PHE A 45 -1.02 -5.15 -1.72
N VAL A 46 -1.72 -5.83 -0.81
CA VAL A 46 -3.13 -6.19 -0.99
C VAL A 46 -4.00 -4.95 -1.15
N ILE A 47 -3.85 -3.95 -0.28
CA ILE A 47 -4.65 -2.71 -0.35
C ILE A 47 -4.32 -1.92 -1.61
N SER A 48 -3.04 -1.82 -1.96
CA SER A 48 -2.61 -1.13 -3.18
C SER A 48 -3.17 -1.86 -4.41
N GLY A 49 -3.08 -3.19 -4.47
CA GLY A 49 -3.67 -4.00 -5.52
C GLY A 49 -5.17 -3.78 -5.66
N TYR A 50 -5.92 -3.79 -4.56
CA TYR A 50 -7.35 -3.48 -4.56
C TYR A 50 -7.67 -2.12 -5.18
N LEU A 51 -6.96 -1.06 -4.78
CA LEU A 51 -7.15 0.30 -5.30
C LEU A 51 -6.82 0.38 -6.81
N ILE A 52 -5.71 -0.23 -7.21
CA ILE A 52 -5.25 -0.25 -8.61
C ILE A 52 -6.26 -0.99 -9.48
N THR A 53 -6.69 -2.18 -9.07
CA THR A 53 -7.67 -2.99 -9.80
C THR A 53 -9.01 -2.25 -9.92
N ARG A 54 -9.47 -1.59 -8.86
CA ARG A 54 -10.71 -0.80 -8.90
C ARG A 54 -10.61 0.40 -9.86
N LEU A 55 -9.45 1.04 -9.95
CA LEU A 55 -9.19 2.10 -10.93
C LEU A 55 -9.22 1.56 -12.36
N ILE A 56 -8.58 0.42 -12.61
CA ILE A 56 -8.60 -0.25 -13.92
C ILE A 56 -10.03 -0.63 -14.28
N GLN A 57 -10.76 -1.28 -13.37
CA GLN A 57 -12.14 -1.72 -13.59
C GLN A 57 -13.05 -0.55 -13.97
N LYS A 58 -12.89 0.61 -13.31
CA LYS A 58 -13.64 1.82 -13.64
C LYS A 58 -13.32 2.32 -15.05
N ASP A 59 -12.04 2.43 -15.40
CA ASP A 59 -11.62 2.95 -16.71
C ASP A 59 -12.02 2.01 -17.86
N VAL A 60 -11.97 0.69 -17.61
CA VAL A 60 -12.44 -0.35 -18.55
C VAL A 60 -13.95 -0.24 -18.76
N ALA A 61 -14.73 -0.06 -17.69
CA ALA A 61 -16.18 0.10 -17.79
C ALA A 61 -16.61 1.35 -18.58
N THR A 62 -15.73 2.34 -18.72
CA THR A 62 -15.96 3.56 -19.52
C THR A 62 -15.25 3.54 -20.88
N GLU A 63 -14.68 2.40 -21.31
CA GLU A 63 -13.93 2.27 -22.58
C GLU A 63 -12.77 3.28 -22.75
N HIS A 64 -12.20 3.74 -21.63
CA HIS A 64 -11.14 4.75 -21.61
C HIS A 64 -9.85 4.22 -20.99
N PHE A 65 -9.74 2.90 -20.87
CA PHE A 65 -8.55 2.28 -20.30
C PHE A 65 -7.34 2.44 -21.21
N SER A 66 -6.25 2.95 -20.63
CA SER A 66 -4.94 3.04 -21.27
C SER A 66 -3.86 2.81 -20.22
N LEU A 67 -2.93 1.90 -20.51
CA LEU A 67 -1.76 1.65 -19.66
C LEU A 67 -0.92 2.93 -19.50
N ALA A 68 -0.73 3.71 -20.57
CA ALA A 68 0.01 4.97 -20.50
C ALA A 68 -0.66 5.97 -19.55
N SER A 69 -2.00 6.08 -19.58
CA SER A 69 -2.77 6.94 -18.67
C SER A 69 -2.68 6.46 -17.21
N LEU A 70 -2.73 5.14 -17.00
CA LEU A 70 -2.59 4.51 -15.69
C LEU A 70 -1.26 4.86 -15.02
N TYR A 71 -0.14 4.75 -15.74
CA TYR A 71 1.20 5.09 -15.23
C TYR A 71 1.40 6.60 -15.11
N ARG A 72 0.89 7.41 -16.04
CA ARG A 72 0.99 8.88 -15.97
C ARG A 72 0.39 9.44 -14.68
N ARG A 73 -0.74 8.89 -14.23
CA ARG A 73 -1.39 9.28 -12.95
C ARG A 73 -0.63 8.88 -11.69
N ARG A 74 0.36 7.99 -11.80
CA ARG A 74 1.20 7.54 -10.67
C ARG A 74 2.53 8.29 -10.59
N VAL A 75 2.99 8.83 -11.71
CA VAL A 75 4.25 9.58 -11.78
C VAL A 75 4.06 11.07 -11.47
N ARG A 76 2.88 11.62 -11.77
CA ARG A 76 2.50 12.98 -11.36
C ARG A 76 2.18 13.03 -9.87
#